data_AF-A0A117SP53-F1
#
_entry.id   AF-A0A117SP53-F1
#
_cell.length_a   1.000
_cell.length_b   1.000
_cell.length_c   1.000
_cell.angle_alpha   90.00
_cell.angle_beta   90.00
_cell.angle_gamma   90.00
#
_symmetry.space_group_name_H-M   'P 1'
#
loop_
_entity.id
_entity.type
_entity.pdbx_description
1 polymer ?
#
loop_
_entity_poly.entity_id
_entity_poly.type
_entity_poly.pdbx_seq_one_letter_code
_entity_poly.pdbx_strand_id
1 'polypeptide(L)'
;MLAKAIGMSIIKAYQQGARVYAVVNSDSWMLKKVGGFQVACIPLDFEKGLLVGLEDREGFLVGLGVLKKLYLDRRRAVIYTSAEVEKRIGDVSCIRLGLVRLDDSFNEVEKVPGLLRAEPA
;
A
#
# COMPACT_ATOMS: atom_id res chain seq x y z
N MET A 1 15.89 -10.79 -16.22
CA MET A 1 14.95 -11.12 -17.32
C MET A 1 13.60 -10.40 -17.19
N LEU A 2 13.02 -10.25 -15.98
CA LEU A 2 11.77 -9.51 -15.76
C LEU A 2 11.89 -7.98 -15.96
N ALA A 3 12.90 -7.33 -15.37
CA ALA A 3 13.13 -5.87 -15.50
C ALA A 3 13.21 -5.41 -16.97
N LYS A 4 13.90 -6.18 -17.82
CA LYS A 4 13.97 -5.95 -19.28
C LYS A 4 12.61 -6.13 -19.96
N ALA A 5 11.84 -7.14 -19.55
CA ALA A 5 10.51 -7.42 -20.12
C ALA A 5 9.47 -6.36 -19.76
N ILE A 6 9.52 -5.80 -18.55
CA ILE A 6 8.66 -4.69 -18.14
C ILE A 6 9.23 -3.32 -18.51
N GLY A 7 10.50 -3.25 -18.95
CA GLY A 7 11.18 -2.00 -19.31
C GLY A 7 11.42 -1.06 -18.13
N MET A 8 11.55 -1.58 -16.91
CA MET A 8 11.62 -0.79 -15.67
C MET A 8 12.59 -1.38 -14.67
N SER A 9 13.18 -0.51 -13.86
CA SER A 9 13.97 -0.93 -12.69
C SER A 9 13.04 -1.52 -11.64
N ILE A 10 13.35 -2.73 -11.18
CA ILE A 10 12.59 -3.44 -10.15
C ILE A 10 13.38 -3.35 -8.86
N ILE A 11 12.74 -2.81 -7.82
CA ILE A 11 13.30 -2.71 -6.48
C ILE A 11 13.06 -4.03 -5.75
N LYS A 12 11.83 -4.54 -5.83
CA LYS A 12 11.43 -5.82 -5.23
C LYS A 12 10.32 -6.44 -6.05
N ALA A 13 10.28 -7.76 -6.13
CA ALA A 13 9.18 -8.48 -6.74
C ALA A 13 8.73 -9.65 -5.86
N TYR A 14 7.44 -9.92 -5.85
CA TYR A 14 6.83 -11.06 -5.19
C TYR A 14 5.87 -11.76 -6.15
N GLN A 15 5.89 -13.09 -6.19
CA GLN A 15 5.04 -13.88 -7.07
C GLN A 15 4.04 -14.70 -6.25
N GLN A 16 2.79 -14.72 -6.70
CA GLN A 16 1.73 -15.58 -6.19
C GLN A 16 0.99 -16.21 -7.38
N GLY A 17 1.23 -17.50 -7.62
CA GLY A 17 0.70 -18.20 -8.79
C GLY A 17 1.16 -17.55 -10.10
N ALA A 18 0.19 -17.15 -10.94
CA ALA A 18 0.42 -16.46 -12.21
C ALA A 18 0.53 -14.93 -12.09
N ARG A 19 0.44 -14.38 -10.87
CA ARG A 19 0.58 -12.93 -10.62
C ARG A 19 1.94 -12.59 -10.03
N VAL A 20 2.52 -11.50 -10.49
CA VAL A 20 3.77 -10.93 -9.97
C VAL A 20 3.49 -9.48 -9.55
N TYR A 21 3.85 -9.13 -8.33
CA TYR A 21 3.77 -7.77 -7.79
C TYR A 21 5.19 -7.22 -7.74
N ALA A 22 5.49 -6.25 -8.59
CA ALA A 22 6.81 -5.64 -8.71
C ALA A 22 6.76 -4.19 -8.24
N VAL A 23 7.50 -3.86 -7.18
CA VAL A 23 7.76 -2.47 -6.80
C VAL A 23 8.81 -1.92 -7.76
N VAL A 24 8.46 -0.87 -8.50
CA VAL A 24 9.26 -0.31 -9.58
C VAL A 24 9.59 1.16 -9.32
N ASN A 25 10.71 1.62 -9.86
CA ASN A 25 11.04 3.04 -9.86
C ASN A 25 10.29 3.76 -11.00
N SER A 26 9.01 3.99 -10.81
CA SER A 26 8.09 4.66 -11.74
C SER A 26 6.95 5.29 -10.96
N ASP A 27 6.38 6.39 -11.48
CA ASP A 27 5.33 7.15 -10.81
C ASP A 27 3.92 6.63 -11.12
N SER A 28 3.79 5.59 -11.96
CA SER A 28 2.50 5.13 -12.48
C SER A 28 2.25 3.65 -12.24
N TRP A 29 1.00 3.32 -11.88
CA TRP A 29 0.53 1.95 -11.81
C TRP A 29 0.38 1.35 -13.20
N MET A 30 0.90 0.14 -13.40
CA MET A 30 0.73 -0.58 -14.66
C MET A 30 0.49 -2.06 -14.43
N LEU A 31 -0.28 -2.67 -15.32
CA LEU A 31 -0.38 -4.11 -15.47
C LEU A 31 0.28 -4.51 -16.79
N LYS A 32 1.27 -5.40 -16.73
CA LYS A 32 1.94 -5.95 -17.92
C LYS A 32 1.78 -7.46 -17.98
N LYS A 33 1.55 -8.00 -19.17
CA LYS A 33 1.62 -9.44 -19.40
C LYS A 33 3.03 -9.81 -19.85
N VAL A 34 3.70 -10.69 -19.11
CA VAL A 34 5.05 -11.17 -19.44
C VAL A 34 4.99 -12.69 -19.52
N GLY A 35 4.93 -13.21 -20.75
CA GLY A 35 4.65 -14.63 -20.99
C GLY A 35 3.27 -15.03 -20.42
N GLY A 36 3.26 -16.06 -19.57
CA GLY A 36 2.05 -16.53 -18.87
C GLY A 36 1.70 -15.74 -17.60
N PHE A 37 2.50 -14.74 -17.21
CA PHE A 37 2.33 -14.02 -15.95
C PHE A 37 1.69 -12.64 -16.13
N GLN A 38 0.84 -12.26 -15.18
CA GLN A 38 0.34 -10.90 -15.02
C GLN A 38 1.19 -10.17 -13.99
N VAL A 39 1.88 -9.11 -14.40
CA VAL A 39 2.79 -8.32 -13.57
C VAL A 39 2.14 -7.00 -13.20
N ALA A 40 1.82 -6.80 -11.93
CA ALA A 40 1.44 -5.51 -11.36
C ALA A 40 2.70 -4.72 -11.01
N CYS A 41 2.97 -3.67 -11.76
CA CYS A 41 4.00 -2.70 -11.48
C CYS A 41 3.44 -1.65 -10.52
N ILE A 42 3.94 -1.67 -9.30
CA ILE A 42 3.54 -0.81 -8.20
C ILE A 42 4.60 0.29 -8.06
N PRO A 43 4.23 1.58 -8.11
CA PRO A 43 5.15 2.68 -7.84
C PRO A 43 5.86 2.52 -6.50
N LEU A 44 7.11 2.94 -6.43
CA LEU A 44 7.77 3.15 -5.15
C LEU A 44 6.99 4.20 -4.35
N ASP A 45 6.86 3.99 -3.04
CA ASP A 45 6.14 4.89 -2.13
C ASP A 45 4.66 5.12 -2.52
N PHE A 46 4.04 4.22 -3.28
CA PHE A 46 2.62 4.29 -3.65
C PHE A 46 1.69 4.49 -2.45
N GLU A 47 2.14 4.05 -1.28
CA GLU A 47 1.38 4.10 -0.04
C GLU A 47 1.37 5.49 0.63
N LYS A 48 2.29 6.38 0.23
CA LYS A 48 2.50 7.67 0.89
C LYS A 48 1.28 8.58 0.77
N GLY A 49 0.70 8.98 1.90
CA GLY A 49 -0.49 9.83 1.94
C GLY A 49 -1.80 9.06 1.94
N LEU A 50 -1.80 7.72 1.85
CA LEU A 50 -3.04 6.95 1.96
C LEU A 50 -3.66 7.13 3.34
N LEU A 51 -4.94 7.50 3.37
CA LEU A 51 -5.77 7.43 4.57
C LEU A 51 -5.98 5.96 4.93
N VAL A 52 -5.78 5.63 6.19
CA VAL A 52 -5.95 4.27 6.73
C VAL A 52 -6.83 4.30 7.97
N GLY A 53 -7.62 3.25 8.13
CA GLY A 53 -8.30 2.93 9.38
C GLY A 53 -7.39 2.07 10.26
N LEU A 54 -7.32 2.40 11.54
CA LEU A 54 -6.67 1.60 12.57
C LEU A 54 -7.77 0.87 13.33
N GLU A 55 -7.78 -0.47 13.23
CA GLU A 55 -8.85 -1.31 13.78
C GLU A 55 -8.33 -2.19 14.92
N ASP A 56 -9.19 -2.47 15.89
CA ASP A 56 -8.92 -3.43 16.95
C ASP A 56 -9.07 -4.88 16.46
N ARG A 57 -9.05 -5.85 17.38
CA ARG A 57 -9.16 -7.28 17.05
C ARG A 57 -10.57 -7.70 16.64
N GLU A 58 -11.57 -6.94 17.01
CA GLU A 58 -12.98 -7.18 16.67
C GLU A 58 -13.36 -6.48 15.36
N GLY A 59 -12.45 -5.67 14.80
CA GLY A 59 -12.66 -4.92 13.57
C GLY A 59 -13.30 -3.56 13.79
N PHE A 60 -13.40 -3.08 15.03
CA PHE A 60 -13.89 -1.72 15.29
C PHE A 60 -12.81 -0.69 15.05
N LEU A 61 -13.22 0.48 14.53
CA LEU A 61 -12.32 1.58 14.24
C LEU A 61 -11.85 2.24 15.55
N VAL A 62 -10.56 2.12 15.84
CA VAL A 62 -9.88 2.83 16.93
C VAL A 62 -9.60 4.27 16.51
N GLY A 63 -9.23 4.49 15.25
CA GLY A 63 -9.00 5.82 14.71
C GLY A 63 -8.52 5.82 13.26
N LEU A 64 -8.24 7.02 12.76
CA LEU A 64 -7.70 7.23 11.41
C LEU A 64 -6.21 7.57 11.46
N GLY A 65 -5.51 7.28 10.38
CA GLY A 65 -4.14 7.71 10.19
C GLY A 65 -3.79 7.91 8.73
N VAL A 66 -2.61 8.45 8.48
CA VAL A 66 -2.05 8.65 7.15
C VAL A 66 -0.76 7.88 7.04
N LEU A 67 -0.70 6.95 6.09
CA LEU A 67 0.45 6.12 5.86
C LEU A 67 1.58 6.96 5.24
N LYS A 68 2.71 7.05 5.92
CA LYS A 68 3.90 7.79 5.44
C LYS A 68 4.94 6.89 4.83
N LYS A 69 5.06 5.65 5.32
CA LYS A 69 6.01 4.67 4.78
C LYS A 69 5.66 3.25 5.15
N LEU A 70 5.87 2.30 4.23
CA LEU A 70 5.74 0.87 4.47
C LEU A 70 7.07 0.14 4.23
N TYR A 71 7.68 -0.35 5.30
CA TYR A 71 8.88 -1.18 5.26
C TYR A 71 8.49 -2.66 5.15
N LEU A 72 8.25 -3.11 3.92
CA LEU A 72 7.81 -4.48 3.61
C LEU A 72 8.82 -5.56 4.05
N ASP A 73 10.11 -5.24 4.08
CA ASP A 73 11.18 -6.12 4.56
C ASP A 73 11.16 -6.29 6.08
N ARG A 74 10.81 -5.22 6.82
CA ARG A 74 10.82 -5.19 8.29
C ARG A 74 9.45 -5.43 8.91
N ARG A 75 8.40 -5.58 8.10
CA ARG A 75 7.00 -5.63 8.52
C ARG A 75 6.65 -4.45 9.43
N ARG A 76 7.10 -3.24 9.06
CA ARG A 76 6.84 -2.00 9.81
C ARG A 76 6.13 -0.98 8.93
N ALA A 77 5.19 -0.25 9.50
CA ALA A 77 4.55 0.89 8.87
C ALA A 77 4.80 2.14 9.74
N VAL A 78 4.95 3.29 9.09
CA VAL A 78 4.97 4.60 9.75
C VAL A 78 3.69 5.31 9.37
N ILE A 79 2.88 5.61 10.37
CA ILE A 79 1.55 6.22 10.21
C ILE A 79 1.50 7.47 11.08
N TYR A 80 1.06 8.58 10.50
CA TYR A 80 0.72 9.78 11.27
C TYR A 80 -0.73 9.66 11.73
N THR A 81 -0.97 9.84 13.02
CA THR A 81 -2.31 9.78 13.63
C THR A 81 -2.42 10.81 14.74
N SER A 82 -3.59 10.94 15.35
CA SER A 82 -3.79 11.83 16.48
C SER A 82 -3.11 11.29 17.75
N ALA A 83 -2.73 12.19 18.65
CA ALA A 83 -2.14 11.81 19.94
C ALA A 83 -3.07 10.96 20.82
N GLU A 84 -4.39 11.08 20.63
CA GLU A 84 -5.37 10.25 21.33
C GLU A 84 -5.32 8.80 20.86
N VAL A 85 -5.22 8.60 19.54
CA VAL A 85 -5.09 7.27 18.94
C VAL A 85 -3.72 6.66 19.25
N GLU A 86 -2.65 7.46 19.29
CA GLU A 86 -1.32 7.01 19.68
C GLU A 86 -1.29 6.41 21.10
N LYS A 87 -2.00 7.02 22.06
CA LYS A 87 -2.15 6.46 23.42
C LYS A 87 -2.84 5.10 23.44
N ARG A 88 -3.66 4.82 22.43
CA ARG A 88 -4.43 3.57 22.26
C ARG A 88 -3.82 2.62 21.24
N ILE A 89 -2.56 2.84 20.84
CA ILE A 89 -1.92 2.04 19.80
C ILE A 89 -1.84 0.56 20.16
N GLY A 90 -1.82 0.21 21.44
CA GLY A 90 -1.85 -1.18 21.92
C GLY A 90 -3.16 -1.92 21.61
N ASP A 91 -4.25 -1.18 21.38
CA ASP A 91 -5.55 -1.75 21.00
C ASP A 91 -5.60 -2.08 19.49
N VAL A 92 -4.74 -1.45 18.69
CA VAL A 92 -4.73 -1.59 17.23
C VAL A 92 -4.13 -2.93 16.83
N SER A 93 -4.88 -3.70 16.05
CA SER A 93 -4.48 -5.00 15.55
C SER A 93 -4.39 -5.07 14.02
N CYS A 94 -5.05 -4.14 13.32
CA CYS A 94 -5.15 -4.14 11.87
C CYS A 94 -5.02 -2.71 11.29
N ILE A 95 -4.40 -2.61 10.12
CA ILE A 95 -4.38 -1.40 9.30
C ILE A 95 -5.26 -1.67 8.08
N ARG A 96 -6.43 -1.03 8.03
CA ARG A 96 -7.31 -1.06 6.86
C ARG A 96 -6.92 0.06 5.91
N LEU A 97 -6.57 -0.31 4.68
CA LEU A 97 -6.27 0.68 3.66
C LEU A 97 -7.55 1.37 3.17
N GLY A 98 -7.54 2.70 3.18
CA GLY A 98 -8.60 3.53 2.60
C GLY A 98 -8.35 3.84 1.13
N LEU A 99 -9.34 4.47 0.50
CA LEU A 99 -9.33 4.84 -0.93
C LEU A 99 -9.14 6.35 -1.12
N VAL A 100 -8.55 7.04 -0.16
CA VAL A 100 -8.33 8.49 -0.18
C VAL A 100 -6.85 8.76 0.05
N ARG A 101 -6.25 9.65 -0.74
CA ARG A 101 -4.89 10.15 -0.55
C ARG A 101 -4.94 11.59 -0.08
N LEU A 102 -4.13 11.88 0.92
CA LEU A 102 -3.97 13.20 1.51
C LEU A 102 -2.57 13.76 1.20
N ASP A 103 -2.48 15.08 1.07
CA ASP A 103 -1.20 15.81 1.03
C ASP A 103 -0.56 15.92 2.44
N ASP A 104 0.57 16.61 2.54
CA ASP A 104 1.26 16.82 3.82
C ASP A 104 0.52 17.82 4.74
N SER A 105 -0.46 18.56 4.22
CA SER A 105 -1.37 19.44 4.96
C SER A 105 -2.70 18.74 5.31
N PHE A 106 -2.81 17.43 5.05
CA PHE A 106 -3.99 16.59 5.28
C PHE A 106 -5.22 16.92 4.44
N ASN A 107 -5.06 17.60 3.30
CA ASN A 107 -6.14 17.82 2.34
C ASN A 107 -6.27 16.62 1.40
N GLU A 108 -7.50 16.25 1.04
CA GLU A 108 -7.76 15.25 0.01
C GLU A 108 -7.26 15.74 -1.35
N VAL A 109 -6.36 14.96 -1.96
CA VAL A 109 -5.81 15.24 -3.30
C VAL A 109 -6.26 14.24 -4.36
N GLU A 110 -6.63 13.03 -3.94
CA GLU A 110 -6.97 11.94 -4.85
C GLU A 110 -7.89 10.94 -4.17
N LYS A 111 -8.91 10.47 -4.89
CA LYS A 111 -9.58 9.21 -4.58
C LYS A 111 -8.86 8.09 -5.31
N VAL A 112 -8.33 7.12 -4.58
CA VAL A 112 -7.58 5.99 -5.12
C VAL A 112 -8.58 4.89 -5.49
N PRO A 113 -8.95 4.72 -6.78
CA PRO A 113 -10.09 3.88 -7.18
C PRO A 113 -9.79 2.37 -7.09
N GLY A 114 -8.59 1.99 -6.68
CA GLY A 114 -8.23 0.59 -6.51
C GLY A 114 -6.82 0.44 -5.97
N LEU A 115 -6.69 0.36 -4.65
CA LEU A 115 -5.63 -0.49 -4.10
C LEU A 115 -6.04 -1.91 -4.48
N LEU A 116 -5.19 -2.62 -5.24
CA LEU A 116 -5.44 -4.00 -5.66
C LEU A 116 -6.03 -4.77 -4.47
N ARG A 117 -7.34 -5.01 -4.48
CA ARG A 117 -8.00 -5.89 -3.52
C ARG A 117 -7.38 -7.26 -3.77
N ALA A 118 -6.44 -7.64 -2.93
CA ALA A 118 -6.03 -9.03 -2.78
C ALA A 118 -7.15 -9.74 -2.00
N GLU A 119 -8.35 -9.77 -2.55
CA GLU A 119 -9.36 -10.71 -2.07
C GLU A 119 -8.87 -12.12 -2.47
N PRO A 120 -8.87 -13.10 -1.55
CA PRO A 120 -8.74 -14.49 -1.93
C PRO A 120 -9.96 -14.86 -2.79
N ALA A 121 -9.69 -15.49 -3.93
CA ALA A 121 -10.73 -16.13 -4.74
C ALA A 121 -11.35 -17.32 -3.98
#